data_AF-A0A8T5GJ44-F1
#
_entry.id   AF-A0A8T5GJ44-F1
#
_cell.length_a   1.000
_cell.length_b   1.000
_cell.length_c   1.000
_cell.angle_alpha   90.00
_cell.angle_beta   90.00
_cell.angle_gamma   90.00
#
_symmetry.space_group_name_H-M   'P 1'
#
loop_
_entity.id
_entity.type
_entity.pdbx_description
1 polymer ?
#
loop_
_entity_poly.entity_id
_entity_poly.type
_entity_poly.pdbx_seq_one_letter_code
_entity_poly.pdbx_strand_id
1 'polypeptide(L)' 'LEPSIPFSKRVETWGLSTGDVHLAIGPAEGWPKAEPTTTISRLSLSPMTFPHELATVMLVEQLYRATEISRGSGYHKA' A
#
# COMPACT_ATOMS: atom_id res chain seq x y z
N LEU A 1 -4.05 2.47 -10.62
CA LEU A 1 -4.75 2.27 -9.33
C LEU A 1 -4.89 0.78 -9.14
N GLU A 2 -4.36 0.23 -8.06
CA GLU A 2 -4.38 -1.22 -7.81
C GLU A 2 -5.60 -1.58 -6.97
N PRO A 3 -6.47 -2.51 -7.40
CA PRO A 3 -7.58 -2.99 -6.58
C PRO A 3 -7.12 -3.86 -5.40
N SER A 4 -8.01 -4.08 -4.42
CA SER A 4 -7.66 -4.78 -3.18
C SER A 4 -7.22 -6.24 -3.35
N ILE A 5 -7.72 -6.97 -4.36
CA ILE A 5 -7.33 -8.38 -4.60
C ILE A 5 -5.90 -8.49 -5.16
N PRO A 6 -5.49 -7.77 -6.21
CA PRO A 6 -4.08 -7.72 -6.61
C PRO A 6 -3.16 -7.18 -5.51
N PHE A 7 -3.61 -6.16 -4.76
CA PHE A 7 -2.84 -5.62 -3.64
C PHE A 7 -2.61 -6.67 -2.54
N SER A 8 -3.60 -7.50 -2.21
CA SER A 8 -3.43 -8.55 -1.20
C SER A 8 -2.39 -9.59 -1.62
N LYS A 9 -2.31 -9.94 -2.91
CA LYS A 9 -1.26 -10.81 -3.44
C LYS A 9 0.13 -10.20 -3.35
N ARG A 10 0.24 -8.88 -3.55
CA ARG A 10 1.50 -8.16 -3.33
C ARG A 10 1.93 -8.21 -1.86
N VAL A 11 1.01 -7.96 -0.93
CA VAL A 11 1.27 -8.05 0.52
C VAL A 11 1.65 -9.47 0.95
N GLU A 12 0.99 -10.49 0.41
CA GLU A 12 1.36 -11.90 0.61
C GLU A 12 2.80 -12.18 0.15
N THR A 13 3.18 -11.65 -1.02
CA THR A 13 4.55 -11.78 -1.55
C THR A 13 5.58 -11.11 -0.63
N TRP A 14 5.26 -9.94 -0.07
CA TRP A 14 6.11 -9.28 0.92
C TRP A 14 6.32 -10.13 2.17
N GLY A 15 5.25 -10.74 2.69
CA GLY A 15 5.31 -11.61 3.88
C GLY A 15 6.09 -12.91 3.68
N LEU A 16 6.24 -13.38 2.44
CA LEU A 16 7.06 -14.55 2.09
C LEU A 16 8.52 -14.19 1.80
N SER A 17 8.84 -12.90 1.62
CA SER A 17 10.19 -12.45 1.32
C SER A 17 11.07 -12.43 2.56
N THR A 18 12.39 -12.55 2.38
CA THR A 18 13.36 -12.55 3.49
C THR A 18 13.81 -11.14 3.91
N GLY A 19 13.34 -10.10 3.21
CA GLY A 19 13.71 -8.71 3.45
C GLY A 19 12.56 -7.91 4.05
N ASP A 20 12.90 -6.83 4.74
CA ASP A 20 11.90 -5.91 5.26
C ASP A 20 11.28 -5.08 4.14
N VAL A 21 9.97 -4.82 4.27
CA VAL A 21 9.25 -3.90 3.39
C VAL A 21 8.89 -2.64 4.17
N HIS A 22 9.47 -1.53 3.75
CA HIS A 22 9.17 -0.22 4.31
C HIS A 22 8.15 0.51 3.45
N LEU A 23 7.02 0.89 4.06
CA LEU A 23 6.00 1.73 3.44
C LEU A 23 6.10 3.13 4.01
N ALA A 24 6.09 4.14 3.14
CA ALA A 24 6.26 5.53 3.54
C ALA A 24 5.23 6.44 2.86
N ILE A 25 4.66 7.36 3.63
CA ILE A 25 3.84 8.46 3.14
C ILE A 25 4.63 9.74 3.29
N GLY A 26 4.69 10.52 2.20
CA GLY A 26 5.49 11.73 2.15
C GLY A 26 4.84 12.89 2.90
N PRO A 27 5.61 13.98 3.10
CA PRO A 27 5.08 15.23 3.64
C PRO A 27 4.08 15.87 2.68
N ALA A 28 3.44 16.96 3.10
CA ALA A 28 2.42 17.66 2.30
C ALA A 28 2.95 18.11 0.92
N GLU A 29 4.24 18.45 0.85
CA GLU A 29 4.95 18.88 -0.35
C GLU A 29 5.31 17.70 -1.29
N GLY A 30 5.13 16.47 -0.82
CA GLY A 30 5.48 15.24 -1.52
C GLY A 30 6.97 14.87 -1.39
N TRP A 31 7.35 13.75 -2.00
CA TRP A 31 8.73 13.30 -2.01
C TRP A 31 9.56 14.14 -2.99
N PRO A 32 10.78 14.55 -2.62
CA PRO A 32 11.71 15.15 -3.57
C PRO A 32 11.95 14.19 -4.74
N LYS A 33 12.28 14.73 -5.91
CA LYS A 33 12.67 13.90 -7.05
C LYS A 33 13.86 13.04 -6.62
N ALA A 34 13.65 11.72 -6.58
CA ALA A 34 14.72 10.77 -6.30
C ALA A 34 15.83 10.96 -7.35
N GLU A 35 17.07 10.68 -6.96
CA GLU A 35 18.16 10.64 -7.92
C GLU A 35 17.81 9.69 -9.07
N PRO A 36 18.25 9.97 -10.32
CA PRO A 36 17.91 9.17 -11.49
C PRO A 36 18.22 7.67 -11.34
N THR A 37 19.17 7.33 -10.47
CA THR A 37 19.65 5.98 -10.19
C THR A 37 18.81 5.24 -9.13
N THR A 38 17.97 5.93 -8.35
CA THR A 38 17.19 5.31 -7.28
C THR A 38 15.76 5.04 -7.75
N THR A 39 15.43 3.76 -7.96
CA THR A 39 14.06 3.35 -8.27
C THR A 39 13.30 3.06 -6.99
N ILE A 40 12.45 4.00 -6.57
CA ILE A 40 11.51 3.80 -5.45
C ILE A 40 10.18 3.29 -6.03
N SER A 41 9.74 2.12 -5.59
CA SER A 41 8.42 1.60 -5.95
C SER A 41 7.32 2.51 -5.41
N ARG A 42 6.37 2.88 -6.27
CA ARG A 42 5.25 3.76 -5.90
C ARG A 42 3.94 2.98 -5.83
N LEU A 43 3.14 3.27 -4.80
CA LEU A 43 1.78 2.79 -4.63
C LEU A 43 0.84 4.00 -4.67
N SER A 44 -0.20 3.93 -5.49
CA SER A 44 -1.23 4.98 -5.59
C SER A 44 -2.52 4.47 -4.97
N LEU A 45 -3.01 5.18 -3.95
CA LEU A 45 -4.26 4.86 -3.23
C LEU A 45 -5.51 5.36 -3.99
N SER A 46 -5.38 6.44 -4.76
CA SER A 46 -6.49 7.15 -5.40
C SER A 46 -5.96 8.12 -6.48
N PRO A 47 -6.77 8.51 -7.48
CA PRO A 47 -6.44 9.63 -8.36
C PRO A 47 -6.61 11.00 -7.66
N MET A 48 -7.23 11.04 -6.47
CA MET A 48 -7.42 12.26 -5.68
C MET A 48 -6.22 12.53 -4.77
N THR A 49 -6.01 13.80 -4.43
CA THR A 49 -5.08 14.22 -3.40
C THR A 49 -5.71 14.07 -2.02
N PHE A 50 -5.07 13.31 -1.14
CA PHE A 50 -5.47 13.18 0.25
C PHE A 50 -4.49 13.92 1.18
N PRO A 51 -4.96 14.53 2.29
CA PRO A 51 -4.08 14.90 3.39
C PRO A 51 -3.29 13.67 3.86
N HIS A 52 -2.03 13.86 4.25
CA HIS A 52 -1.12 12.75 4.60
C HIS A 52 -1.67 11.88 5.75
N GLU A 53 -2.38 12.46 6.72
CA GLU A 53 -3.06 11.73 7.79
C GLU A 53 -4.11 10.76 7.24
N LEU A 54 -4.98 11.23 6.34
CA LEU A 54 -6.00 10.40 5.70
C LEU A 54 -5.37 9.33 4.81
N ALA A 55 -4.33 9.67 4.05
CA ALA A 55 -3.59 8.70 3.25
C ALA A 55 -3.01 7.58 4.12
N THR A 56 -2.55 7.90 5.33
CA THR A 56 -2.04 6.92 6.31
C THR A 56 -3.13 5.96 6.75
N VAL A 57 -4.30 6.49 7.12
CA VAL A 57 -5.46 5.66 7.51
C VAL A 57 -5.88 4.74 6.35
N MET A 58 -5.96 5.27 5.13
CA MET A 58 -6.32 4.49 3.94
C MET A 58 -5.30 3.37 3.64
N LEU A 59 -4.00 3.65 3.79
CA LEU A 59 -2.95 2.64 3.60
C LEU A 59 -3.06 1.52 4.65
N VAL A 60 -3.23 1.87 5.92
CA VAL A 60 -3.39 0.89 7.01
C VAL A 60 -4.63 0.04 6.82
N GLU A 61 -5.76 0.63 6.40
CA GLU A 61 -6.98 -0.11 6.09
C GLU A 61 -6.76 -1.11 4.96
N GLN A 62 -6.09 -0.72 3.87
CA GLN A 62 -5.84 -1.65 2.76
C GLN A 62 -4.89 -2.79 3.17
N LEU A 63 -3.92 -2.53 4.04
CA LEU A 63 -3.07 -3.59 4.61
C LEU A 63 -3.88 -4.56 5.46
N TYR A 64 -4.75 -4.05 6.34
CA TYR A 64 -5.67 -4.89 7.10
C TYR A 64 -6.56 -5.74 6.18
N ARG A 65 -7.20 -5.10 5.19
CA ARG A 65 -8.03 -5.78 4.19
C ARG A 65 -7.26 -6.87 3.45
N ALA A 66 -6.02 -6.59 3.05
CA ALA A 66 -5.15 -7.58 2.42
C ALA A 66 -4.92 -8.80 3.31
N THR A 67 -4.64 -8.59 4.60
CA THR A 67 -4.45 -9.70 5.55
C THR A 67 -5.71 -10.54 5.75
N GLU A 68 -6.88 -9.91 5.81
CA GLU A 68 -8.17 -10.62 5.95
C GLU A 68 -8.51 -11.43 4.70
N ILE A 69 -8.21 -10.90 3.51
CA ILE A 69 -8.33 -11.65 2.23
C ILE A 69 -7.40 -12.87 2.24
N SER A 70 -6.13 -12.71 2.64
CA SER A 70 -5.15 -13.80 2.63
C SER A 70 -5.46 -14.91 3.63
N ARG A 71 -6.12 -14.57 4.75
CA ARG A 71 -6.57 -15.56 5.75
C ARG A 71 -7.68 -16.49 5.25
N GLY A 72 -8.23 -16.24 4.05
CA GLY A 72 -9.42 -16.94 3.58
C GLY A 72 -10.64 -16.66 4.46
N SER A 73 -10.56 -15.66 5.35
CA SER A 73 -11.74 -15.16 6.03
C SER A 73 -12.64 -14.65 4.92
N GLY A 74 -13.83 -15.24 4.80
CA GLY A 74 -14.79 -14.86 3.78
C GLY A 74 -15.23 -13.41 4.00
N TYR A 75 -14.45 -12.45 3.53
CA TYR A 75 -14.91 -11.08 3.34
C TYR A 75 -15.61 -10.96 1.98
N HIS A 76 -16.57 -11.88 1.77
CA HIS A 76 -17.75 -11.63 0.97
C HIS A 76 -18.79 -11.06 1.93
N LYS A 77 -18.60 -9.82 2.37
CA LYS A 77 -19.77 -9.05 2.79
C LYS A 77 -20.44 -8.57 1.51
N ALA A 78 -21.50 -9.31 1.16
CA ALA A 78 -22.55 -8.89 0.24
C ALA A 78 -23.08 -7.49 0.59
#